data_AF-A0A8T3KNV1-F1
#
_entry.id   AF-A0A8T3KNV1-F1
#
_cell.length_a   1.000
_cell.length_b   1.000
_cell.length_c   1.000
_cell.angle_alpha   90.00
_cell.angle_beta   90.00
_cell.angle_gamma   90.00
#
_symmetry.space_group_name_H-M   'P 1'
#
loop_
_entity.id
_entity.type
_entity.pdbx_description
1 polymer ?
#
loop_
_entity_poly.entity_id
_entity_poly.type
_entity_poly.pdbx_seq_one_letter_code
_entity_poly.pdbx_strand_id
1 'polypeptide(L)'
;MSKSFVRELVVTNYILIGSFAAIIIAGNLFYGGSAEAWGKSLGLLAVLALALIFKVRRIKAKGQKLDERLQLITYRAVTVGFYFMLGAILWFYTRELVLEGQVSLRTVVELLAGMVGYIGGFLVLNKRY
;
A
#
# COMPACT_ATOMS: atom_id res chain seq x y z
N MET A 1 12.90 -13.96 15.22
CA MET A 1 11.94 -14.16 14.13
C MET A 1 12.37 -15.38 13.32
N SER A 2 11.53 -16.42 13.21
CA SER A 2 11.87 -17.56 12.35
C SER A 2 12.02 -17.11 10.88
N LYS A 3 12.98 -17.70 10.15
CA LYS A 3 13.18 -17.39 8.72
C LYS A 3 11.90 -17.64 7.89
N SER A 4 11.06 -18.59 8.32
CA SER A 4 9.75 -18.88 7.70
C SER A 4 8.78 -17.72 7.84
N PHE A 5 8.67 -17.15 9.04
CA PHE A 5 7.72 -16.07 9.31
C PHE A 5 8.06 -14.79 8.54
N VAL A 6 9.35 -14.41 8.49
CA VAL A 6 9.81 -13.26 7.69
C VAL A 6 9.47 -13.44 6.22
N ARG A 7 9.64 -14.66 5.69
CA ARG A 7 9.33 -14.99 4.30
C ARG A 7 7.84 -14.86 4.02
N GLU A 8 6.98 -15.45 4.85
CA GLU A 8 5.52 -15.34 4.72
C GLU A 8 5.05 -13.89 4.72
N LEU A 9 5.55 -13.09 5.68
CA LEU A 9 5.17 -11.69 5.80
C LEU A 9 5.54 -10.88 4.54
N VAL A 10 6.74 -11.12 4.00
CA VAL A 10 7.18 -10.50 2.75
C VAL A 10 6.30 -10.92 1.58
N VAL A 11 6.01 -12.22 1.45
CA VAL A 11 5.13 -12.77 0.39
C VAL A 11 3.73 -12.16 0.46
N THR A 12 3.13 -12.06 1.65
CA THR A 12 1.82 -11.44 1.82
C THR A 12 1.80 -9.99 1.33
N ASN A 13 2.85 -9.21 1.59
CA ASN A 13 2.91 -7.83 1.12
C ASN A 13 3.06 -7.74 -0.40
N TYR A 14 3.84 -8.63 -1.00
CA TYR A 14 3.95 -8.74 -2.46
C TYR A 14 2.60 -9.09 -3.10
N ILE A 15 1.89 -10.09 -2.56
CA ILE A 15 0.57 -10.48 -3.06
C ILE A 15 -0.40 -9.31 -2.96
N LEU A 16 -0.55 -8.71 -1.77
CA LEU A 16 -1.54 -7.65 -1.57
C LEU A 16 -1.23 -6.39 -2.38
N ILE A 17 -0.01 -5.85 -2.29
CA ILE A 17 0.35 -4.64 -3.08
C ILE A 17 0.36 -4.96 -4.59
N GLY A 18 0.79 -6.16 -4.97
CA GLY A 18 0.76 -6.63 -6.35
C GLY A 18 -0.67 -6.72 -6.91
N SER A 19 -1.62 -7.24 -6.14
CA SER A 19 -3.04 -7.27 -6.52
C SER A 19 -3.60 -5.86 -6.70
N PHE A 20 -3.26 -4.91 -5.84
CA PHE A 20 -3.68 -3.52 -5.99
C PHE A 20 -3.06 -2.85 -7.21
N ALA A 21 -1.79 -3.10 -7.50
CA ALA A 21 -1.15 -2.64 -8.73
C ALA A 21 -1.82 -3.24 -9.98
N ALA A 22 -2.17 -4.53 -9.94
CA ALA A 22 -2.89 -5.19 -11.03
C ALA A 22 -4.27 -4.56 -11.28
N ILE A 23 -5.00 -4.18 -10.22
CA ILE A 23 -6.29 -3.47 -10.35
C ILE A 23 -6.10 -2.12 -11.05
N ILE A 24 -5.07 -1.35 -10.70
CA ILE A 24 -4.78 -0.05 -11.34
C ILE A 24 -4.44 -0.24 -12.82
N ILE A 25 -3.58 -1.21 -13.14
CA ILE A 25 -3.17 -1.50 -14.52
C ILE A 25 -4.38 -1.95 -15.35
N ALA A 26 -5.15 -2.94 -14.85
CA ALA A 26 -6.35 -3.43 -15.53
C ALA A 26 -7.36 -2.30 -15.71
N GLY A 27 -7.62 -1.51 -14.68
CA GLY A 27 -8.52 -0.35 -14.75
C GLY A 27 -8.13 0.59 -15.88
N ASN A 28 -6.85 0.99 -15.98
CA ASN A 28 -6.40 1.90 -17.05
C ASN A 28 -6.51 1.29 -18.44
N LEU A 29 -6.18 0.00 -18.58
CA LEU A 29 -6.27 -0.69 -19.87
C LEU A 29 -7.72 -0.74 -20.40
N PHE A 30 -8.70 -0.92 -19.50
CA PHE A 30 -10.10 -1.06 -19.89
C PHE A 30 -10.88 0.25 -19.92
N TYR A 31 -10.58 1.21 -19.04
CA TYR A 31 -11.41 2.41 -18.85
C TYR A 31 -10.64 3.73 -18.99
N GLY A 32 -9.35 3.75 -18.65
CA GLY A 32 -8.54 4.96 -18.55
C GLY A 32 -7.70 5.27 -19.77
N GLY A 33 -8.10 4.87 -20.99
CA GLY A 33 -7.26 4.87 -22.21
C GLY A 33 -6.61 6.20 -22.69
N SER A 34 -6.61 7.26 -21.87
CA SER A 34 -5.94 8.53 -22.12
C SER A 34 -4.53 8.59 -21.52
N ALA A 35 -3.64 9.36 -22.15
CA ALA A 35 -2.27 9.57 -21.64
C ALA A 35 -2.26 10.25 -20.24
N GLU A 36 -3.25 11.09 -19.95
CA GLU A 36 -3.38 11.76 -18.65
C GLU A 36 -3.75 10.79 -17.53
N ALA A 37 -4.72 9.88 -17.77
CA ALA A 37 -5.08 8.84 -16.82
C ALA A 37 -3.91 7.88 -16.57
N TRP A 38 -3.15 7.52 -17.61
CA TRP A 38 -1.91 6.76 -17.45
C TRP A 38 -0.86 7.50 -16.63
N GLY A 39 -0.67 8.81 -16.85
CA GLY A 39 0.27 9.61 -16.07
C GLY A 39 -0.02 9.59 -14.57
N LYS A 40 -1.28 9.81 -14.18
CA LYS A 40 -1.73 9.74 -12.77
C LYS A 40 -1.55 8.33 -12.20
N SER A 41 -1.87 7.31 -12.99
CA SER A 41 -1.81 5.90 -12.58
C SER A 41 -0.39 5.40 -12.41
N LEU A 42 0.56 5.85 -13.25
CA LEU A 42 1.98 5.57 -13.07
C LEU A 42 2.51 6.19 -11.77
N GLY A 43 2.05 7.39 -11.42
CA GLY A 43 2.32 8.00 -10.12
C GLY A 43 1.83 7.13 -8.96
N LEU A 44 0.61 6.60 -9.05
CA LEU A 44 0.04 5.70 -8.05
C LEU A 44 0.80 4.36 -7.95
N LEU A 45 1.20 3.79 -9.08
CA LEU A 45 2.03 2.58 -9.11
C LEU A 45 3.40 2.81 -8.47
N ALA A 46 4.03 3.98 -8.71
CA ALA A 46 5.29 4.35 -8.08
C ALA A 46 5.13 4.48 -6.55
N VAL A 47 4.01 5.05 -6.09
CA VAL A 47 3.67 5.15 -4.66
C VAL A 47 3.50 3.76 -4.03
N LEU A 48 2.80 2.84 -4.69
CA LEU A 48 2.67 1.45 -4.23
C LEU A 48 4.02 0.71 -4.20
N ALA A 49 4.85 0.91 -5.22
CA ALA A 49 6.19 0.32 -5.28
C ALA A 49 7.09 0.83 -4.14
N LEU A 50 7.06 2.13 -3.85
CA LEU A 50 7.75 2.72 -2.70
C LEU A 50 7.25 2.11 -1.40
N ALA A 51 5.93 2.04 -1.19
CA ALA A 51 5.36 1.43 0.00
C ALA A 51 5.85 -0.01 0.18
N LEU A 52 5.86 -0.81 -0.88
CA LEU A 52 6.35 -2.18 -0.87
C LEU A 52 7.85 -2.25 -0.51
N ILE A 53 8.69 -1.42 -1.13
CA ILE A 53 10.13 -1.36 -0.84
C ILE A 53 10.37 -1.03 0.64
N PHE A 54 9.69 -0.01 1.17
CA PHE A 54 9.80 0.38 2.57
C PHE A 54 9.34 -0.74 3.51
N LYS A 55 8.21 -1.39 3.20
CA LYS A 55 7.71 -2.52 3.98
C LYS A 55 8.70 -3.68 3.98
N VAL A 56 9.19 -4.12 2.82
CA VAL A 56 10.13 -5.25 2.71
C VAL A 56 11.45 -4.94 3.41
N ARG A 57 12.02 -3.75 3.19
CA ARG A 57 13.25 -3.31 3.88
C ARG A 57 13.09 -3.36 5.41
N ARG A 58 11.97 -2.87 5.93
CA ARG A 58 11.66 -2.90 7.36
C ARG A 58 11.58 -4.32 7.91
N ILE A 59 10.83 -5.20 7.24
CA ILE A 59 10.65 -6.59 7.68
C ILE A 59 12.01 -7.30 7.79
N LYS A 60 12.92 -7.05 6.83
CA LYS A 60 14.27 -7.61 6.81
C LYS A 60 15.21 -7.00 7.87
N ALA A 61 15.06 -5.72 8.20
CA ALA A 61 15.94 -5.02 9.13
C ALA A 61 15.70 -5.36 10.62
N LYS A 62 14.49 -5.79 11.01
CA LYS A 62 14.14 -6.08 12.42
C LYS A 62 14.54 -7.49 12.90
N GLY A 63 15.68 -8.02 12.46
CA GLY A 63 16.09 -9.40 12.71
C GLY A 63 16.41 -9.77 14.18
N GLN A 64 16.58 -8.81 15.10
CA GLN A 64 17.24 -9.09 16.39
C GLN A 64 16.62 -8.47 17.65
N LYS A 65 15.54 -7.68 17.59
CA LYS A 65 15.01 -7.01 18.81
C LYS A 65 13.48 -7.08 18.92
N LEU A 66 13.06 -7.57 20.09
CA LEU A 66 11.74 -7.58 20.75
C LEU A 66 10.69 -8.63 20.37
N ASP A 67 10.25 -9.32 21.44
CA ASP A 67 8.98 -10.01 21.68
C ASP A 67 8.07 -10.19 20.47
N GLU A 68 8.19 -11.36 19.83
CA GLU A 68 7.62 -11.67 18.52
C GLU A 68 6.10 -11.45 18.48
N ARG A 69 5.40 -11.64 19.61
CA ARG A 69 3.95 -11.45 19.72
C ARG A 69 3.52 -9.99 19.63
N LEU A 70 4.16 -9.09 20.37
CA LEU A 70 3.77 -7.68 20.40
C LEU A 70 4.06 -7.00 19.05
N GLN A 71 5.20 -7.33 18.43
CA GLN A 71 5.52 -6.83 17.10
C GLN A 71 4.57 -7.37 16.03
N LEU A 72 4.14 -8.62 16.14
CA LEU A 72 3.21 -9.24 15.20
C LEU A 72 1.82 -8.62 15.29
N ILE A 73 1.32 -8.30 16.50
CA ILE A 73 0.06 -7.58 16.69
C ILE A 73 0.15 -6.18 16.10
N THR A 74 1.19 -5.42 16.44
CA THR A 74 1.40 -4.05 15.92
C THR A 74 1.55 -4.05 14.40
N TYR A 75 2.28 -5.03 13.85
CA TYR A 75 2.44 -5.17 12.42
C TYR A 75 1.11 -5.51 11.74
N ARG A 76 0.33 -6.45 12.29
CA ARG A 76 -0.98 -6.80 11.75
C ARG A 76 -1.95 -5.62 11.80
N ALA A 77 -2.05 -4.91 12.93
CA ALA A 77 -2.96 -3.78 13.07
C ALA A 77 -2.67 -2.66 12.05
N VAL A 78 -1.40 -2.25 11.93
CA VAL A 78 -0.98 -1.20 10.98
C VAL A 78 -1.12 -1.68 9.52
N THR A 79 -0.85 -2.96 9.25
CA THR A 79 -0.95 -3.54 7.91
C THR A 79 -2.40 -3.70 7.47
N VAL A 80 -3.28 -4.17 8.35
CA VAL A 80 -4.72 -4.31 8.08
C VAL A 80 -5.35 -2.94 7.86
N GLY A 81 -5.08 -1.96 8.74
CA GLY A 81 -5.58 -0.59 8.56
C GLY A 81 -5.11 0.04 7.25
N PHE A 82 -3.84 -0.15 6.88
CA PHE A 82 -3.31 0.30 5.60
C PHE A 82 -4.07 -0.31 4.42
N TYR A 83 -4.29 -1.63 4.41
CA TYR A 83 -4.95 -2.29 3.29
C TYR A 83 -6.45 -2.02 3.19
N PHE A 84 -7.14 -1.82 4.31
CA PHE A 84 -8.54 -1.36 4.30
C PHE A 84 -8.66 0.03 3.70
N MET A 85 -7.82 0.96 4.14
CA MET A 85 -7.77 2.31 3.58
C MET A 85 -7.39 2.29 2.10
N LEU A 86 -6.38 1.50 1.72
CA LEU A 86 -5.98 1.37 0.32
C LEU A 86 -7.11 0.79 -0.55
N GLY A 87 -7.86 -0.18 -0.03
CA GLY A 87 -9.04 -0.75 -0.69
C GLY A 87 -10.16 0.29 -0.86
N ALA A 88 -10.42 1.11 0.16
CA ALA A 88 -11.41 2.19 0.05
C ALA A 88 -11.02 3.22 -1.01
N ILE A 89 -9.75 3.62 -1.06
CA ILE A 89 -9.27 4.59 -2.06
C ILE A 89 -9.30 3.96 -3.46
N LEU A 90 -8.95 2.68 -3.59
CA LEU A 90 -9.04 1.97 -4.86
C LEU A 90 -10.47 1.79 -5.37
N TRP A 91 -11.44 1.66 -4.46
CA TRP A 91 -12.86 1.68 -4.85
C TRP A 91 -13.25 3.01 -5.51
N PHE A 92 -12.89 4.14 -4.91
CA PHE A 92 -13.13 5.46 -5.51
C PHE A 92 -12.38 5.63 -6.83
N TYR A 93 -11.12 5.22 -6.86
CA TYR A 93 -10.30 5.20 -8.06
C TYR A 93 -10.98 4.45 -9.21
N THR A 94 -11.39 3.20 -9.00
CA THR A 94 -12.02 2.40 -10.04
C THR A 94 -13.35 2.99 -10.46
N ARG A 95 -14.15 3.51 -9.52
CA ARG A 95 -15.43 4.16 -9.82
C ARG A 95 -15.25 5.41 -10.70
N GLU A 96 -14.33 6.29 -10.35
CA GLU A 96 -14.03 7.50 -11.12
C GLU A 96 -13.53 7.13 -12.53
N LEU A 97 -12.64 6.14 -12.61
CA LEU A 97 -12.13 5.67 -13.90
C LEU A 97 -13.24 5.10 -14.80
N VAL A 98 -14.20 4.36 -14.23
CA VAL A 98 -15.32 3.76 -14.98
C VAL A 98 -16.35 4.82 -15.40
N LEU A 99 -16.66 5.78 -14.54
CA LEU A 99 -17.72 6.77 -14.79
C LEU A 99 -17.24 7.99 -15.59
N GLU A 100 -16.03 8.47 -15.30
CA GLU A 100 -15.50 9.75 -15.80
C GLU A 100 -14.33 9.54 -16.78
N GLY A 101 -13.81 8.31 -16.91
CA GLY A 101 -12.63 8.01 -17.76
C GLY A 101 -11.32 8.60 -17.24
N GLN A 102 -11.35 9.24 -16.07
CA GLN A 102 -10.22 9.91 -15.45
C GLN A 102 -10.30 9.81 -13.92
N VAL A 103 -9.16 10.01 -13.27
CA VAL A 103 -9.05 9.96 -11.80
C VAL A 103 -9.00 11.38 -11.27
N SER A 104 -9.81 11.65 -10.25
CA SER A 104 -9.88 12.98 -9.64
C SER A 104 -8.62 13.29 -8.83
N LEU A 105 -8.27 14.58 -8.75
CA LEU A 105 -7.16 15.03 -7.91
C LEU A 105 -7.40 14.68 -6.44
N ARG A 106 -8.66 14.65 -6.00
CA ARG A 106 -9.06 14.26 -4.64
C ARG A 106 -8.62 12.84 -4.32
N THR A 107 -8.91 11.87 -5.19
CA THR A 107 -8.52 10.46 -5.00
C THR A 107 -6.99 10.30 -4.91
N VAL A 108 -6.25 11.07 -5.71
CA VAL A 108 -4.78 11.10 -5.64
C VAL A 108 -4.30 11.63 -4.28
N VAL A 109 -4.88 12.72 -3.79
CA VAL A 109 -4.55 13.32 -2.48
C VAL A 109 -4.90 12.37 -1.33
N GLU A 110 -6.06 11.71 -1.37
CA GLU A 110 -6.47 10.72 -0.37
C GLU A 110 -5.47 9.54 -0.29
N LEU A 111 -4.94 9.10 -1.44
CA LEU A 111 -3.91 8.05 -1.52
C LEU A 111 -2.56 8.49 -0.93
N LEU A 112 -2.14 9.72 -1.21
CA LEU A 112 -0.95 10.31 -0.60
C LEU A 112 -1.12 10.51 0.91
N ALA A 113 -2.28 10.99 1.35
CA ALA A 113 -2.61 11.15 2.77
C ALA A 113 -2.60 9.80 3.49
N GLY A 114 -3.13 8.75 2.87
CA GLY A 114 -3.09 7.41 3.41
C GLY A 114 -1.67 6.85 3.55
N MET A 115 -0.83 7.07 2.53
CA MET A 115 0.61 6.77 2.58
C MET A 115 1.32 7.48 3.74
N VAL A 116 1.12 8.80 3.86
CA VAL A 116 1.71 9.63 4.93
C VAL A 116 1.21 9.17 6.29
N GLY A 117 -0.09 8.88 6.42
CA GLY A 117 -0.69 8.36 7.65
C GLY A 117 -0.10 7.01 8.05
N TYR A 118 0.14 6.11 7.09
CA TYR A 118 0.80 4.83 7.34
C TYR A 118 2.25 5.00 7.80
N ILE A 119 3.03 5.84 7.11
CA ILE A 119 4.43 6.09 7.47
C ILE A 119 4.49 6.78 8.85
N GLY A 120 3.67 7.81 9.08
CA GLY A 120 3.61 8.56 10.32
C GLY A 120 3.14 7.70 11.50
N GLY A 121 2.05 6.96 11.33
CA GLY A 121 1.55 6.01 12.34
C GLY A 121 2.60 4.97 12.70
N PHE A 122 3.33 4.47 11.70
CA PHE A 122 4.46 3.58 11.96
C PHE A 122 5.61 4.25 12.73
N LEU A 123 6.07 5.44 12.32
CA LEU A 123 7.16 6.15 13.00
C LEU A 123 6.82 6.43 14.47
N VAL A 124 5.59 6.84 14.74
CA VAL A 124 5.09 7.08 16.10
C VAL A 124 5.08 5.79 16.92
N LEU A 125 4.52 4.70 16.37
CA LEU A 125 4.45 3.42 17.07
C LEU A 125 5.85 2.83 17.30
N ASN A 126 6.77 2.95 16.35
CA ASN A 126 8.15 2.46 16.47
C ASN A 126 9.01 3.28 17.45
N LYS A 127 8.65 4.54 17.70
CA LYS A 127 9.31 5.36 18.73
C LYS A 127 8.79 5.02 20.14
N ARG A 128 7.51 4.63 20.24
CA ARG A 128 6.84 4.34 21.53
C ARG A 128 7.00 2.89 22.00
N TYR A 129 7.15 1.95 21.06
CA TYR A 129 7.23 0.49 21.30
C TYR A 129 8.38 -0.14 20.52
#